data_AF-A0A2N1SX68-F1
#
_entry.id   AF-A0A2N1SX68-F1
#
_cell.length_a   1.000
_cell.length_b   1.000
_cell.length_c   1.000
_cell.angle_alpha   90.00
_cell.angle_beta   90.00
_cell.angle_gamma   90.00
#
_symmetry.space_group_name_H-M   'P 1'
#
loop_
_entity.id
_entity.type
_entity.pdbx_description
1 polymer ?
#
loop_
_entity_poly.entity_id
_entity_poly.type
_entity_poly.pdbx_seq_one_letter_code
_entity_poly.pdbx_strand_id
1 'polypeptide(L)' 'MDPSQPFEILKMIWPIIVLQLGFQIYALIDLIIVKKKRTKNLSAFIWGIIIVLGEIVGAAAYFVLGRSEE' A
#
# COMPACT_ATOMS: atom_id res chain seq x y z
N MET A 1 -13.22 11.71 31.06
CA MET A 1 -12.95 10.95 29.83
C MET A 1 -13.22 9.50 30.17
N ASP A 2 -14.24 8.90 29.58
CA ASP A 2 -14.63 7.52 29.90
C ASP A 2 -13.50 6.56 29.47
N PRO A 3 -12.97 5.69 30.35
CA PRO A 3 -11.85 4.81 30.05
C PRO A 3 -12.10 3.78 28.94
N SER A 4 -13.37 3.50 28.57
CA SER A 4 -13.71 2.62 27.43
C SER A 4 -13.61 3.29 26.04
N GLN A 5 -13.54 4.62 25.97
CA GLN A 5 -13.59 5.37 24.72
C GLN A 5 -12.53 4.99 23.68
N PRO A 6 -11.25 4.72 24.05
CA PRO A 6 -10.23 4.34 23.07
C PRO A 6 -10.53 3.01 22.37
N PHE A 7 -11.20 2.07 23.04
CA PHE A 7 -11.50 0.74 22.50
C PHE A 7 -12.61 0.76 21.45
N GLU A 8 -13.64 1.58 21.65
CA GLU A 8 -14.74 1.74 20.69
C GLU A 8 -14.28 2.44 19.40
N ILE A 9 -13.41 3.45 19.53
CA ILE A 9 -12.78 4.11 18.37
C ILE A 9 -11.91 3.10 17.59
N LEU A 10 -11.14 2.28 18.30
CA LEU A 10 -10.29 1.27 17.67
C LEU A 10 -11.11 0.24 16.89
N LYS A 11 -12.22 -0.28 17.43
CA LYS A 11 -13.10 -1.22 16.71
C LYS A 11 -13.62 -0.64 15.40
N MET A 12 -13.94 0.65 15.38
CA MET A 12 -14.48 1.31 14.19
C MET A 12 -13.41 1.54 13.11
N ILE A 13 -12.18 1.86 13.52
CA ILE A 13 -11.07 2.20 12.61
C ILE A 13 -10.29 0.94 12.19
N TRP A 14 -10.29 -0.11 13.00
CA TRP A 14 -9.62 -1.40 12.72
C TRP A 14 -9.84 -1.93 11.30
N PRO A 15 -11.08 -2.05 10.77
CA PRO A 15 -11.28 -2.55 9.41
C PRO A 15 -10.63 -1.66 8.34
N ILE A 16 -10.59 -0.34 8.56
CA ILE A 16 -9.97 0.61 7.64
C ILE A 16 -8.45 0.43 7.64
N ILE A 17 -7.85 0.26 8.82
CA ILE A 17 -6.40 -0.01 8.96
C ILE A 17 -6.04 -1.33 8.28
N VAL A 18 -6.83 -2.39 8.50
CA VAL A 18 -6.58 -3.69 7.87
C VAL A 18 -6.68 -3.59 6.36
N LEU A 19 -7.67 -2.87 5.83
CA LEU A 19 -7.81 -2.65 4.39
C LEU A 19 -6.64 -1.84 3.83
N GLN A 20 -6.27 -0.75 4.50
CA GLN A 20 -5.13 0.09 4.13
C GLN A 20 -3.82 -0.72 4.08
N LEU A 21 -3.47 -1.39 5.18
CA LEU A 21 -2.26 -2.19 5.27
C LEU A 21 -2.29 -3.38 4.31
N GLY A 22 -3.44 -4.04 4.16
CA GLY A 22 -3.61 -5.15 3.21
C GLY A 22 -3.37 -4.71 1.77
N PHE A 23 -3.90 -3.55 1.37
CA PHE A 23 -3.69 -2.99 0.03
C PHE A 23 -2.23 -2.57 -0.20
N GLN A 24 -1.60 -1.95 0.79
CA GLN A 24 -0.20 -1.52 0.72
C GLN A 24 0.75 -2.72 0.65
N ILE A 25 0.52 -3.75 1.47
CA ILE A 25 1.28 -5.00 1.42
C ILE A 25 1.08 -5.69 0.08
N TYR A 26 -0.14 -5.74 -0.43
CA TYR A 26 -0.44 -6.31 -1.74
C TYR A 26 0.34 -5.60 -2.86
N ALA A 27 0.40 -4.25 -2.83
CA ALA A 27 1.21 -3.47 -3.77
C ALA A 27 2.71 -3.78 -3.67
N LEU A 28 3.25 -3.92 -2.45
CA LEU A 28 4.65 -4.26 -2.25
C LEU A 28 4.98 -5.69 -2.71
N ILE A 29 4.09 -6.65 -2.45
CA ILE A 29 4.23 -8.03 -2.93
C ILE A 29 4.22 -8.06 -4.45
N ASP A 30 3.26 -7.39 -5.08
CA ASP A 30 3.17 -7.28 -6.55
C ASP A 30 4.45 -6.65 -7.12
N LEU A 31 4.94 -5.57 -6.53
CA LEU A 31 6.21 -4.93 -6.91
C LEU A 31 7.40 -5.90 -6.85
N ILE A 32 7.50 -6.74 -5.83
CA ILE A 32 8.60 -7.70 -5.68
C ILE A 32 8.46 -8.87 -6.67
N ILE A 33 7.25 -9.36 -6.92
CA ILE A 33 6.99 -10.50 -7.81
C ILE A 33 7.09 -10.08 -9.29
N VAL A 34 6.49 -8.95 -9.66
CA VAL A 34 6.41 -8.42 -11.03
C VAL A 34 7.76 -7.88 -11.51
N LYS A 35 8.70 -7.54 -10.60
CA LYS A 35 10.09 -7.13 -10.91
C LYS A 35 10.82 -8.03 -11.93
N LYS A 36 10.42 -9.30 -12.10
CA LYS A 36 11.01 -10.19 -13.12
C LYS A 36 10.77 -9.72 -14.56
N LYS A 37 9.75 -8.89 -14.82
CA LYS A 37 9.51 -8.20 -16.09
C LYS A 37 9.71 -6.70 -15.83
N ARG A 38 10.65 -6.06 -16.53
CA ARG A 38 11.13 -4.68 -16.26
C ARG A 38 9.99 -3.71 -15.93
N THR A 39 10.05 -3.03 -14.77
CA THR A 39 9.17 -1.89 -14.48
C THR A 39 9.40 -0.79 -15.52
N LYS A 40 8.33 -0.32 -16.19
CA LYS A 40 8.40 0.55 -17.39
C LYS A 40 9.11 1.88 -17.14
N ASN A 41 8.84 2.55 -16.01
CA ASN A 41 9.21 3.98 -15.84
C ASN A 41 10.21 4.28 -14.72
N LEU A 42 10.26 3.48 -13.64
CA LEU A 42 11.08 3.76 -12.47
C LEU A 42 11.66 2.45 -11.91
N SER A 43 12.83 2.54 -11.29
CA SER A 43 13.43 1.43 -10.56
C SER A 43 12.47 0.95 -9.49
N ALA A 44 12.38 -0.37 -9.33
CA ALA A 44 11.48 -0.96 -8.37
C ALA A 44 11.87 -0.68 -6.90
N PHE A 45 13.04 -0.08 -6.65
CA PHE A 45 13.35 0.49 -5.33
C PHE A 45 12.60 1.81 -5.09
N ILE A 46 12.52 2.67 -6.11
CA ILE A 46 11.84 3.98 -6.03
C ILE A 46 10.34 3.76 -5.81
N TRP A 47 9.73 2.81 -6.54
CA TRP A 47 8.34 2.45 -6.30
C TRP A 47 8.07 1.94 -4.89
N GLY A 48 9.00 1.18 -4.29
CA GLY A 48 8.89 0.76 -2.90
C GLY A 48 8.84 1.94 -1.93
N ILE A 49 9.69 2.95 -2.15
CA ILE A 49 9.67 4.19 -1.35
C ILE A 49 8.34 4.94 -1.53
N ILE A 50 7.85 5.06 -2.76
CA ILE A 50 6.57 5.74 -3.06
C ILE A 50 5.41 5.04 -2.36
N ILE A 51 5.36 3.71 -2.37
CA ILE A 51 4.29 2.94 -1.72
C ILE A 51 4.35 3.11 -0.20
N VAL A 52 5.55 3.09 0.40
CA VAL A 52 5.70 3.22 1.86
C VAL A 52 5.43 4.65 2.34
N LEU A 53 5.88 5.68 1.61
CA LEU A 53 5.68 7.08 2.03
C LEU A 53 4.32 7.64 1.59
N GLY A 54 3.79 7.14 0.48
CA GLY A 54 2.49 7.55 -0.07
C GLY A 54 1.31 6.72 0.44
N GLU A 55 1.55 5.68 1.25
CA GLU A 55 0.55 4.78 1.82
C GLU A 55 -0.45 4.30 0.75
N ILE A 56 -1.75 4.56 0.93
CA ILE A 56 -2.81 4.23 -0.04
C ILE A 56 -2.58 4.90 -1.40
N VAL A 57 -2.17 6.17 -1.43
CA VAL A 57 -2.00 6.92 -2.68
C VAL A 57 -0.80 6.38 -3.45
N GLY A 58 0.29 6.07 -2.73
CA GLY A 58 1.49 5.46 -3.32
C GLY A 58 1.22 4.06 -3.86
N ALA A 59 0.53 3.22 -3.09
CA ALA A 59 0.09 1.89 -3.52
C ALA A 59 -0.83 1.95 -4.75
N ALA A 60 -1.80 2.86 -4.77
CA ALA A 60 -2.70 3.02 -5.90
C ALA A 60 -1.98 3.55 -7.16
N ALA A 61 -1.09 4.54 -7.00
CA ALA A 61 -0.29 5.07 -8.10
C ALA A 61 0.63 4.00 -8.71
N TYR A 62 1.18 3.09 -7.90
CA TYR A 62 1.95 1.96 -8.40
C TYR A 62 1.11 1.07 -9.34
N PHE A 63 -0.11 0.71 -8.96
CA PHE A 63 -0.96 -0.13 -9.81
C PHE A 63 -1.37 0.55 -11.12
N VAL A 64 -1.56 1.87 -11.12
CA VAL A 64 -1.99 2.62 -12.31
C VAL A 64 -0.82 2.99 -13.23
N LEU A 65 0.33 3.40 -12.67
CA LEU A 65 1.44 4.00 -13.43
C LEU A 65 2.72 3.15 -13.39
N GLY A 66 2.91 2.36 -12.33
CA GLY A 66 4.13 1.59 -12.08
C GLY A 66 4.09 0.16 -12.60
N ARG A 67 2.91 -0.45 -12.60
CA ARG A 67 2.66 -1.77 -13.14
C ARG A 67 2.72 -1.70 -14.66
N SER A 68 3.67 -2.40 -15.28
CA SER A 68 3.55 -2.68 -16.70
C SER A 68 2.49 -3.76 -16.86
N GLU A 69 1.28 -3.36 -17.22
CA GLU A 69 0.48 -4.20 -18.10
C GLU A 69 1.37 -4.50 -19.31
N GLU A 70 1.47 -5.78 -19.67
CA GLU A 70 2.27 -6.23 -20.81
C GLU A 70 2.05 -5.31 -22.03
#